data_AF-A0A835YJX0-F1
#
_entry.id   AF-A0A835YJX0-F1
#
_cell.length_a   1.000
_cell.length_b   1.000
_cell.length_c   1.000
_cell.angle_alpha   90.00
_cell.angle_beta   90.00
_cell.angle_gamma   90.00
#
_symmetry.space_group_name_H-M   'P 1'
#
loop_
_entity.id
_entity.type
_entity.pdbx_description
1 polymer ?
#
loop_
_entity_poly.entity_id
_entity_poly.type
_entity_poly.pdbx_seq_one_letter_code
_entity_poly.pdbx_strand_id
1 'polypeptide(L)'
;MAECKSSSRASSQHECSASKEAKLSKHDSHGALDLAGLSPAVRAKLMEFDKDGNGALDAEEIEAIVNSLAKEKFRGRYVQFGFLALFLTVIALLGCTAGIMWAVILAAKDTKVVNGVLINRKTGTPVQVLGHDITTGANGLLTQRRGGAAITTGSQFTELKLSSSMSREQLASLTRVRFKSSTGAEVGLRVTGFAVKASSDNSPPVLHLSTPTGMVVVRGEELAPGSAHTALVDAEESGTTWPEMIGIFAA
;
A
#
# COMPACT_ATOMS: atom_id res chain seq x y z
N MET A 1 47.24 -18.34 -59.28
CA MET A 1 48.34 -18.06 -60.21
C MET A 1 47.76 -17.97 -61.61
N ALA A 2 47.70 -16.77 -62.18
CA ALA A 2 47.54 -16.56 -63.62
C ALA A 2 47.84 -15.08 -63.92
N GLU A 3 49.02 -14.82 -64.48
CA GLU A 3 49.29 -13.64 -65.29
C GLU A 3 48.45 -13.69 -66.57
N CYS A 4 47.99 -12.53 -67.05
CA CYS A 4 47.90 -12.31 -68.49
C CYS A 4 47.99 -10.82 -68.82
N LYS A 5 48.90 -10.52 -69.73
CA LYS A 5 49.28 -9.19 -70.23
C LYS A 5 49.16 -9.23 -71.75
N SER A 6 48.29 -8.43 -72.35
CA SER A 6 48.35 -8.00 -73.77
C SER A 6 47.39 -6.83 -73.97
N SER A 7 47.80 -5.60 -74.27
CA SER A 7 48.38 -5.11 -75.54
C SER A 7 47.33 -4.78 -76.62
N SER A 8 47.14 -3.46 -76.80
CA SER A 8 47.19 -2.73 -78.09
C SER A 8 45.95 -2.60 -79.01
N ARG A 9 45.55 -1.31 -79.19
CA ARG A 9 45.15 -0.58 -80.44
C ARG A 9 43.88 -1.03 -81.20
N ALA A 10 43.07 -0.17 -81.83
CA ALA A 10 43.08 1.27 -82.13
C ALA A 10 41.72 1.70 -82.72
N SER A 11 41.51 3.03 -82.77
CA SER A 11 40.72 3.80 -83.77
C SER A 11 39.19 3.59 -83.78
N SER A 12 38.33 4.61 -83.82
CA SER A 12 38.40 5.77 -84.71
C SER A 12 37.69 7.01 -84.17
N GLN A 13 38.27 8.14 -84.55
CA GLN A 13 37.73 9.50 -84.46
C GLN A 13 36.52 9.67 -85.39
N HIS A 14 35.58 10.52 -84.98
CA HIS A 14 34.90 11.44 -85.89
C HIS A 14 34.66 12.76 -85.14
N GLU A 15 35.20 13.82 -85.73
CA GLU A 15 35.03 15.23 -85.37
C GLU A 15 33.57 15.68 -85.49
N CYS A 16 33.13 16.65 -84.67
CA CYS A 16 32.74 17.97 -85.19
C CYS A 16 32.42 18.95 -84.05
N SER A 17 33.11 20.08 -84.12
CA SER A 17 32.93 21.37 -83.45
C SER A 17 31.49 21.84 -83.19
N ALA A 18 31.24 22.46 -82.04
CA ALA A 18 31.24 23.93 -81.92
C ALA A 18 30.51 24.42 -80.65
N SER A 19 31.11 25.43 -80.03
CA SER A 19 30.47 26.57 -79.38
C SER A 19 29.68 26.36 -78.07
N LYS A 20 30.20 27.07 -77.06
CA LYS A 20 29.56 28.18 -76.34
C LYS A 20 29.31 27.96 -74.84
N GLU A 21 29.86 28.93 -74.13
CA GLU A 21 29.47 29.46 -72.83
C GLU A 21 30.10 28.79 -71.60
N ALA A 22 31.36 29.15 -71.39
CA ALA A 22 31.87 29.44 -70.06
C ALA A 22 30.99 30.53 -69.41
N LYS A 23 29.97 30.13 -68.67
CA LYS A 23 29.35 31.00 -67.67
C LYS A 23 30.18 30.90 -66.40
N LEU A 24 31.20 31.75 -66.36
CA LEU A 24 31.77 32.28 -65.14
C LEU A 24 30.63 33.00 -64.40
N SER A 25 29.88 32.26 -63.58
CA SER A 25 29.02 32.85 -62.55
C SER A 25 29.96 33.44 -61.51
N LYS A 26 30.37 34.68 -61.75
CA LYS A 26 30.93 35.53 -60.73
C LYS A 26 29.78 35.91 -59.80
N HIS A 27 29.47 35.01 -58.88
CA HIS A 27 28.66 35.37 -57.73
C HIS A 27 29.60 36.15 -56.81
N ASP A 28 29.53 37.48 -56.88
CA ASP A 28 30.09 38.37 -55.87
C ASP A 28 29.29 38.11 -54.57
N SER A 29 29.57 36.97 -53.93
CA SER A 29 29.05 36.59 -52.61
C SER A 29 29.80 37.42 -51.58
N HIS A 30 29.32 38.63 -51.33
CA HIS A 30 29.60 39.32 -50.08
C HIS A 30 29.02 38.49 -48.92
N GLY A 31 29.72 37.43 -48.50
CA GLY A 31 29.30 36.58 -47.38
C GLY A 31 29.66 35.09 -47.44
N ALA A 32 30.29 34.58 -48.51
CA ALA A 32 30.68 33.16 -48.59
C ALA A 32 32.16 32.93 -48.23
N LEU A 33 32.45 31.91 -47.43
CA LEU A 33 33.82 31.54 -47.02
C LEU A 33 34.33 30.33 -47.80
N ASP A 34 35.33 30.52 -48.66
CA ASP A 34 35.94 29.45 -49.46
C ASP A 34 36.79 28.50 -48.59
N LEU A 35 36.52 27.20 -48.69
CA LEU A 35 37.19 26.13 -47.95
C LEU A 35 38.57 25.75 -48.50
N ALA A 36 38.89 26.17 -49.73
CA ALA A 36 40.12 25.77 -50.42
C ALA A 36 41.40 26.33 -49.73
N GLY A 37 41.29 27.44 -49.01
CA GLY A 37 42.41 28.11 -48.33
C GLY A 37 42.66 27.67 -46.88
N LEU A 38 41.83 26.78 -46.32
CA LEU A 38 41.93 26.36 -44.91
C LEU A 38 42.80 25.11 -44.71
N SER A 39 43.30 24.94 -43.49
CA SER A 39 44.06 23.74 -43.12
C SER A 39 43.20 22.48 -43.26
N PRO A 40 43.79 21.33 -43.66
CA PRO A 40 43.02 20.11 -43.99
C PRO A 40 42.18 19.59 -42.81
N ALA A 41 42.62 19.83 -41.57
CA ALA A 41 41.88 19.45 -40.36
C ALA A 41 40.62 20.29 -40.13
N VAL A 42 40.68 21.60 -40.40
CA VAL A 42 39.53 22.51 -40.25
C VAL A 42 38.56 22.33 -41.42
N ARG A 43 39.09 22.10 -42.62
CA ARG A 43 38.30 21.81 -43.82
C ARG A 43 37.45 20.54 -43.66
N ALA A 44 38.00 19.45 -43.13
CA ALA A 44 37.25 18.22 -42.90
C ALA A 44 36.07 18.41 -41.92
N LYS A 45 36.20 19.34 -40.97
CA LYS A 45 35.14 19.65 -40.00
C LYS A 45 34.09 20.62 -40.54
N LEU A 46 34.50 21.57 -41.38
CA LEU A 46 33.58 22.52 -42.01
C LEU A 46 32.81 21.90 -43.19
N MET A 47 33.39 20.91 -43.87
CA MET A 47 32.69 20.11 -44.89
C MET A 47 31.50 19.31 -44.34
N GLU A 48 31.45 19.04 -43.03
CA GLU A 48 30.29 18.39 -42.39
C GLU A 48 29.07 19.32 -42.33
N PHE A 49 29.28 20.63 -42.45
CA PHE A 49 28.24 21.65 -42.39
C PHE A 49 27.91 22.30 -43.74
N ASP A 50 28.71 22.00 -44.77
CA ASP A 50 28.46 22.32 -46.18
C ASP A 50 27.40 21.37 -46.74
N LYS A 51 26.15 21.82 -46.77
CA LYS A 51 24.98 21.01 -47.15
C LYS A 51 24.80 20.94 -48.65
N ASP A 52 25.21 21.97 -49.37
CA ASP A 52 25.05 22.07 -50.81
C ASP A 52 26.26 21.50 -51.58
N GLY A 53 27.37 21.24 -50.89
CA GLY A 53 28.58 20.61 -51.43
C GLY A 53 29.35 21.52 -52.37
N ASN A 54 29.12 22.84 -52.30
CA ASN A 54 29.69 23.81 -53.24
C ASN A 54 31.16 24.16 -52.89
N GLY A 55 31.67 23.71 -51.73
CA GLY A 55 33.03 24.00 -51.28
C GLY A 55 33.23 25.39 -50.66
N ALA A 56 32.16 26.13 -50.37
CA ALA A 56 32.15 27.45 -49.78
C ALA A 56 30.95 27.64 -48.83
N LEU A 57 31.19 27.98 -47.57
CA LEU A 57 30.09 28.12 -46.61
C LEU A 57 29.31 29.40 -46.83
N ASP A 58 27.99 29.27 -46.87
CA ASP A 58 27.07 30.40 -46.90
C ASP A 58 26.78 30.95 -45.49
N ALA A 59 26.05 32.08 -45.43
CA ALA A 59 25.72 32.73 -44.18
C ALA A 59 24.82 31.87 -43.26
N GLU A 60 23.98 31.01 -43.82
CA GLU A 60 23.03 30.16 -43.09
C GLU A 60 23.74 28.95 -42.45
N GLU A 61 24.71 28.37 -43.16
CA GLU A 61 25.59 27.30 -42.70
C GLU A 61 26.56 27.80 -41.63
N ILE A 62 27.10 29.01 -41.79
CA ILE A 62 27.92 29.65 -40.77
C ILE A 62 27.09 29.91 -39.50
N GLU A 63 25.84 30.36 -39.61
CA GLU A 63 24.96 30.52 -38.45
C GLU A 63 24.68 29.19 -37.75
N ALA A 64 24.46 28.11 -38.50
CA ALA A 64 24.28 26.77 -37.94
C ALA A 64 25.52 26.27 -37.19
N ILE A 65 26.73 26.57 -37.67
CA ILE A 65 28.00 26.25 -37.00
C ILE A 65 28.14 27.07 -35.71
N VAL A 66 27.84 28.36 -35.74
CA VAL A 66 27.93 29.21 -34.54
C VAL A 66 26.94 28.74 -33.48
N ASN A 67 25.71 28.39 -33.88
CA ASN A 67 24.70 27.87 -32.98
C ASN A 67 25.06 26.48 -32.41
N SER A 68 25.67 25.60 -33.19
CA SER A 68 26.14 24.29 -32.71
C SER A 68 27.31 24.44 -31.73
N LEU A 69 28.29 25.30 -32.03
CA LEU A 69 29.42 25.62 -31.16
C LEU A 69 28.99 26.29 -29.85
N ALA A 70 28.02 27.21 -29.92
CA ALA A 70 27.44 27.82 -28.73
C ALA A 70 26.78 26.77 -27.84
N LYS A 71 25.95 25.89 -28.42
CA LYS A 71 25.25 24.81 -27.70
C LYS A 71 26.20 23.81 -27.05
N GLU A 72 27.30 23.46 -27.72
CA GLU A 72 28.32 22.55 -27.16
C GLU A 72 29.09 23.17 -25.99
N LYS A 73 29.42 24.48 -26.08
CA LYS A 73 30.12 25.18 -24.98
C LYS A 73 29.27 25.30 -23.71
N PHE A 74 27.96 25.51 -23.83
CA PHE A 74 27.08 25.54 -22.66
C PHE A 74 26.86 24.15 -22.07
N ARG A 75 26.80 23.10 -22.90
CA ARG A 75 26.58 21.71 -22.43
C ARG A 75 27.67 21.24 -21.47
N GLY A 76 28.93 21.62 -21.69
CA GLY A 76 30.05 21.22 -20.85
C GLY A 76 29.95 21.66 -19.39
N ARG A 77 29.54 22.91 -19.14
CA ARG A 77 29.45 23.46 -17.77
C ARG A 77 28.30 22.85 -16.96
N TYR A 78 27.14 22.64 -17.58
CA TYR A 78 26.00 22.00 -16.91
C TYR A 78 26.28 20.54 -16.58
N VAL A 79 26.97 19.81 -17.46
CA VAL A 79 27.36 18.42 -17.19
C VAL A 79 28.37 18.35 -16.04
N GLN A 80 29.37 19.24 -16.00
CA GLN A 80 30.32 19.29 -14.89
C GLN A 80 29.64 19.65 -13.55
N PHE A 81 28.74 20.63 -13.55
CA PHE A 81 27.96 20.97 -12.36
C PHE A 81 27.03 19.83 -11.93
N GLY A 82 26.42 19.14 -12.90
CA GLY A 82 25.59 17.96 -12.65
C GLY A 82 26.36 16.81 -11.99
N PHE A 83 27.58 16.52 -12.45
CA PHE A 83 28.44 15.53 -11.81
C PHE A 83 28.84 15.92 -10.39
N LEU A 84 29.14 17.20 -10.14
CA LEU A 84 29.45 17.68 -8.80
C LEU A 84 28.24 17.57 -7.86
N ALA A 85 27.06 17.98 -8.32
CA ALA A 85 25.82 17.85 -7.55
C ALA A 85 25.50 16.38 -7.25
N LEU A 86 25.66 15.49 -8.23
CA LEU A 86 25.48 14.05 -8.06
C LEU A 86 26.46 13.48 -7.04
N PHE A 87 27.73 13.86 -7.11
CA PHE A 87 28.76 13.42 -6.18
C PHE A 87 28.46 13.86 -4.74
N LEU A 88 28.07 15.12 -4.53
CA LEU A 88 27.64 15.62 -3.23
C LEU A 88 26.41 14.87 -2.70
N THR A 89 25.45 14.55 -3.57
CA THR A 89 24.25 13.78 -3.18
C THR A 89 24.62 12.38 -2.71
N VAL A 90 25.56 11.69 -3.39
CA VAL A 90 26.05 10.37 -2.97
C VAL A 90 26.77 10.44 -1.63
N ILE A 91 27.62 11.45 -1.41
CA ILE A 91 28.29 11.65 -0.11
C ILE A 91 27.25 11.91 0.99
N ALA A 92 26.24 12.73 0.73
CA ALA A 92 25.18 12.99 1.70
C ALA A 92 24.42 11.71 2.06
N LEU A 93 24.09 10.88 1.06
CA LEU A 93 23.44 9.58 1.29
C LEU A 93 24.29 8.64 2.15
N LEU A 94 25.60 8.56 1.89
CA LEU A 94 26.53 7.76 2.72
C LEU A 94 26.66 8.32 4.15
N GLY A 95 26.68 9.64 4.31
CA GLY A 95 26.69 10.29 5.62
C GLY A 95 25.42 10.00 6.41
N CYS A 96 24.25 10.04 5.75
CA CYS A 96 22.96 9.72 6.38
C CYS A 96 22.89 8.27 6.86
N THR A 97 23.33 7.29 6.05
CA THR A 97 23.29 5.88 6.45
C THR A 97 24.24 5.60 7.62
N ALA A 98 25.44 6.18 7.60
CA ALA A 98 26.39 6.09 8.72
C ALA A 98 25.83 6.77 9.99
N GLY A 99 25.18 7.94 9.85
CA GLY A 99 24.55 8.66 10.95
C GLY A 99 23.42 7.87 11.61
N ILE A 100 22.55 7.24 10.81
CA ILE A 100 21.47 6.38 11.31
C ILE A 100 22.07 5.16 12.04
N MET A 101 23.11 4.53 11.48
CA MET A 101 23.79 3.39 12.13
C MET A 101 24.35 3.78 13.50
N TRP A 102 25.00 4.93 13.59
CA TRP A 102 25.52 5.46 14.86
C TRP A 102 24.41 5.72 15.88
N ALA A 103 23.29 6.30 15.44
CA ALA A 103 22.13 6.58 16.29
C ALA A 103 21.52 5.29 16.88
N VAL A 104 21.40 4.22 16.08
CA VAL A 104 20.90 2.92 16.56
C VAL A 104 21.82 2.32 17.62
N ILE A 105 23.14 2.40 17.44
CA ILE A 105 24.11 1.89 18.43
C ILE A 105 23.99 2.66 19.75
N LEU A 106 23.82 3.98 19.69
CA LEU A 106 23.60 4.79 20.89
C LEU A 106 22.28 4.42 21.58
N ALA A 107 21.19 4.24 20.82
CA ALA A 107 19.91 3.81 21.37
C ALA A 107 19.99 2.43 22.04
N ALA A 108 20.74 1.49 21.46
CA ALA A 108 20.94 0.17 22.04
C ALA A 108 21.75 0.22 23.35
N LYS A 109 22.76 1.10 23.44
CA LYS A 109 23.60 1.29 24.64
C LYS A 109 22.83 1.89 25.83
N ASP A 110 21.72 2.57 25.57
CA ASP A 110 20.88 3.21 26.59
C ASP A 110 19.95 2.21 27.32
N THR A 111 19.99 0.91 27.00
CA THR A 111 19.24 -0.12 27.74
C THR A 111 20.20 -1.07 28.47
N LYS A 112 19.81 -1.53 29.66
CA LYS A 112 20.49 -2.60 30.40
C LYS A 112 19.46 -3.48 31.10
N VAL A 113 19.75 -4.77 31.25
CA VAL A 113 18.89 -5.67 32.02
C VAL A 113 19.36 -5.66 33.47
N VAL A 114 18.47 -5.33 34.40
CA VAL A 114 18.72 -5.43 35.83
C VAL A 114 17.57 -6.22 36.44
N ASN A 115 17.89 -7.28 37.19
CA ASN A 115 16.91 -8.16 37.84
C ASN A 115 15.86 -8.72 36.87
N GLY A 116 16.26 -9.06 35.63
CA GLY A 116 15.38 -9.60 34.60
C GLY A 116 14.48 -8.55 33.90
N VAL A 117 14.58 -7.27 34.26
CA VAL A 117 13.81 -6.18 33.65
C VAL A 117 14.73 -5.30 32.82
N LEU A 118 14.32 -5.01 31.58
CA LEU A 118 15.01 -4.06 30.72
C LEU A 118 14.77 -2.65 31.25
N ILE A 119 15.81 -1.97 31.72
CA ILE A 119 15.75 -0.61 32.24
C ILE A 119 16.56 0.33 31.35
N ASN A 120 16.09 1.56 31.21
CA ASN A 120 16.84 2.61 30.54
C ASN A 120 17.97 3.08 31.47
N ARG A 121 19.20 3.11 30.96
CA ARG A 121 20.41 3.41 31.72
C ARG A 121 20.44 4.85 32.25
N LYS A 122 19.84 5.79 31.53
CA LYS A 122 19.85 7.22 31.86
C LYS A 122 18.76 7.60 32.86
N THR A 123 17.55 7.05 32.69
CA THR A 123 16.39 7.39 33.54
C THR A 123 16.20 6.43 34.71
N GLY A 124 16.81 5.24 34.66
CA GLY A 124 16.60 4.18 35.65
C GLY A 124 15.20 3.56 35.61
N THR A 125 14.36 3.96 34.67
CA THR A 125 12.98 3.48 34.54
C THR A 125 12.93 2.22 33.66
N PRO A 126 11.99 1.29 33.92
CA PRO A 126 11.72 0.18 33.02
C PRO A 126 11.37 0.67 31.61
N VAL A 127 11.92 0.00 30.59
CA VAL A 127 11.54 0.22 29.20
C VAL A 127 10.10 -0.27 29.04
N GLN A 128 9.19 0.65 28.74
CA GLN A 128 7.78 0.33 28.59
C GLN A 128 7.53 -0.30 27.22
N VAL A 129 7.18 -1.57 27.22
CA VAL A 129 6.54 -2.24 26.09
C VAL A 129 5.02 -2.23 26.31
N LEU A 130 4.22 -2.32 25.26
CA LEU A 130 2.75 -2.22 25.31
C LEU A 130 2.06 -3.13 26.35
N GLY A 131 2.70 -4.23 26.78
CA GLY A 131 2.21 -5.10 27.86
C GLY A 131 2.68 -4.75 29.29
N HIS A 132 3.51 -3.73 29.48
CA HIS A 132 4.11 -3.40 30.79
C HIS A 132 3.09 -2.81 31.77
N ASP A 133 1.98 -2.25 31.27
CA ASP A 133 0.94 -1.63 32.09
C ASP A 133 -0.12 -2.63 32.58
N ILE A 134 0.06 -3.93 32.33
CA ILE A 134 -0.85 -4.98 32.81
C ILE A 134 -0.18 -5.72 33.97
N THR A 135 -0.88 -5.82 35.09
CA THR A 135 -0.49 -6.65 36.23
C THR A 135 -1.68 -7.47 36.70
N THR A 136 -1.43 -8.58 37.39
CA THR A 136 -2.48 -9.33 38.06
C THR A 136 -2.71 -8.71 39.43
N GLY A 137 -3.94 -8.27 39.72
CA GLY A 137 -4.37 -7.88 41.05
C GLY A 137 -4.44 -9.08 42.00
N ALA A 138 -4.54 -8.81 43.31
CA ALA A 138 -4.63 -9.85 44.34
C ALA A 138 -5.84 -10.79 44.17
N ASN A 139 -6.85 -10.35 43.42
CA ASN A 139 -8.05 -11.10 43.05
C ASN A 139 -7.88 -11.93 41.76
N GLY A 140 -6.67 -12.01 41.20
CA GLY A 140 -6.40 -12.72 39.95
C GLY A 140 -6.90 -12.01 38.69
N LEU A 141 -7.50 -10.81 38.81
CA LEU A 141 -7.94 -10.02 37.67
C LEU A 141 -6.77 -9.22 37.09
N LEU A 142 -6.81 -8.98 35.77
CA LEU A 142 -5.86 -8.07 35.13
C LEU A 142 -6.23 -6.63 35.52
N THR A 143 -5.29 -5.93 36.13
CA THR A 143 -5.40 -4.52 36.49
C THR A 143 -4.31 -3.72 35.80
N GLN A 144 -4.61 -2.44 35.56
CA GLN A 144 -3.64 -1.50 35.05
C GLN A 144 -2.59 -1.21 36.15
N ARG A 145 -1.30 -1.32 35.82
CA ARG A 145 -0.19 -1.05 36.76
C ARG A 145 -0.23 0.40 37.22
N ARG A 146 -0.53 1.33 36.31
CA ARG A 146 -0.75 2.74 36.63
C ARG A 146 -2.25 3.01 36.83
N GLY A 147 -2.68 3.08 38.09
CA GLY A 147 -4.04 3.48 38.46
C GLY A 147 -4.92 2.34 38.97
N GLY A 148 -4.48 1.08 38.87
CA GLY A 148 -5.16 -0.07 39.50
C GLY A 148 -6.55 -0.38 38.92
N ALA A 149 -6.95 0.29 37.85
CA ALA A 149 -8.23 0.06 37.19
C ALA A 149 -8.26 -1.38 36.65
N ALA A 150 -9.37 -2.09 36.89
CA ALA A 150 -9.58 -3.40 36.30
C ALA A 150 -9.63 -3.26 34.78
N ILE A 151 -8.83 -4.04 34.08
CA ILE A 151 -8.90 -4.14 32.63
C ILE A 151 -10.09 -5.04 32.32
N THR A 152 -11.21 -4.43 31.92
CA THR A 152 -12.40 -5.14 31.51
C THR A 152 -12.33 -5.40 30.01
N THR A 153 -12.62 -6.62 29.60
CA THR A 153 -12.98 -6.90 28.21
C THR A 153 -14.46 -6.56 28.07
N GLY A 154 -14.80 -5.63 27.18
CA GLY A 154 -16.21 -5.32 26.92
C GLY A 154 -16.90 -6.58 26.37
N SER A 155 -17.99 -7.01 27.00
CA SER A 155 -18.85 -8.04 26.41
C SER A 155 -19.43 -7.48 25.11
N GLN A 156 -19.22 -8.16 23.99
CA GLN A 156 -19.90 -7.85 22.72
C GLN A 156 -21.37 -8.29 22.70
N PHE A 157 -21.87 -8.82 23.83
CA PHE A 157 -23.22 -9.29 23.96
C PHE A 157 -23.98 -8.54 25.04
N THR A 158 -25.21 -8.17 24.72
CA THR A 158 -26.17 -7.59 25.66
C THR A 158 -27.06 -8.70 26.19
N GLU A 159 -27.19 -8.80 27.51
CA GLU A 159 -28.10 -9.75 28.17
C GLU A 159 -29.40 -9.03 28.52
N LEU A 160 -30.54 -9.55 28.05
CA LEU A 160 -31.85 -8.97 28.34
C LEU A 160 -32.85 -10.09 28.63
N LYS A 161 -33.78 -9.85 29.58
CA LYS A 161 -34.85 -10.81 29.89
C LYS A 161 -35.66 -11.09 28.63
N LEU A 162 -35.75 -12.35 28.21
CA LEU A 162 -36.43 -12.73 26.98
C LEU A 162 -37.94 -12.60 27.14
N SER A 163 -38.60 -11.95 26.19
CA SER A 163 -40.06 -11.82 26.16
C SER A 163 -40.59 -11.96 24.73
N SER A 164 -41.78 -12.53 24.60
CA SER A 164 -42.47 -12.64 23.30
C SER A 164 -42.97 -11.30 22.76
N SER A 165 -42.99 -10.24 23.58
CA SER A 165 -43.34 -8.87 23.18
C SER A 165 -42.17 -8.06 22.59
N MET A 166 -40.98 -8.65 22.46
CA MET A 166 -39.82 -7.99 21.86
C MET A 166 -40.02 -7.67 20.37
N SER A 167 -39.34 -6.62 19.91
CA SER A 167 -39.36 -6.26 18.50
C SER A 167 -38.67 -7.32 17.64
N ARG A 168 -39.03 -7.43 16.36
CA ARG A 168 -38.41 -8.41 15.45
C ARG A 168 -36.93 -8.10 15.22
N GLU A 169 -36.56 -6.84 15.27
CA GLU A 169 -35.19 -6.35 15.13
C GLU A 169 -34.34 -6.78 16.33
N GLN A 170 -34.89 -6.68 17.55
CA GLN A 170 -34.24 -7.18 18.75
C GLN A 170 -34.13 -8.71 18.71
N LEU A 171 -35.18 -9.42 18.31
CA LEU A 171 -35.15 -10.89 18.19
C LEU A 171 -34.22 -11.38 17.07
N ALA A 172 -33.95 -10.55 16.05
CA ALA A 172 -33.00 -10.88 14.99
C ALA A 172 -31.54 -10.88 15.48
N SER A 173 -31.20 -10.10 16.51
CA SER A 173 -29.87 -10.14 17.13
C SER A 173 -29.76 -11.19 18.24
N LEU A 174 -30.83 -11.93 18.55
CA LEU A 174 -30.82 -12.99 19.55
C LEU A 174 -29.97 -14.19 19.06
N THR A 175 -28.88 -14.47 19.77
CA THR A 175 -27.96 -15.56 19.41
C THR A 175 -28.10 -16.78 20.31
N ARG A 176 -28.41 -16.56 21.59
CA ARG A 176 -28.56 -17.61 22.60
C ARG A 176 -29.66 -17.24 23.59
N VAL A 177 -30.27 -18.26 24.18
CA VAL A 177 -31.18 -18.12 25.31
C VAL A 177 -30.65 -18.95 26.46
N ARG A 178 -30.67 -18.38 27.66
CA ARG A 178 -30.29 -19.05 28.89
C ARG A 178 -31.48 -19.16 29.83
N PHE A 179 -31.66 -20.35 30.37
CA PHE A 179 -32.68 -20.67 31.34
C PHE A 179 -31.99 -20.87 32.68
N LYS A 180 -32.46 -20.19 33.72
CA LYS A 180 -32.00 -20.39 35.08
C LYS A 180 -33.11 -21.02 35.90
N SER A 181 -32.79 -22.14 36.53
CA SER A 181 -33.67 -22.84 37.46
C SER A 181 -33.66 -22.15 38.82
N SER A 182 -34.76 -22.28 39.57
CA SER A 182 -34.82 -21.93 40.99
C SER A 182 -33.78 -22.66 41.86
N THR A 183 -33.25 -23.79 41.40
CA THR A 183 -32.20 -24.58 42.07
C THR A 183 -30.77 -24.13 41.73
N GLY A 184 -30.61 -23.14 40.84
CA GLY A 184 -29.30 -22.64 40.39
C GLY A 184 -28.71 -23.34 39.16
N ALA A 185 -29.39 -24.34 38.60
CA ALA A 185 -29.00 -24.93 37.32
C ALA A 185 -29.20 -23.93 36.16
N GLU A 186 -28.24 -23.86 35.23
CA GLU A 186 -28.30 -22.98 34.06
C GLU A 186 -28.14 -23.80 32.77
N VAL A 187 -29.03 -23.55 31.80
CA VAL A 187 -29.00 -24.20 30.48
C VAL A 187 -28.96 -23.13 29.40
N GLY A 188 -27.97 -23.21 28.53
CA GLY A 188 -27.83 -22.30 27.38
C GLY A 188 -28.15 -22.99 26.06
N LEU A 189 -29.10 -22.45 25.30
CA LEU A 189 -29.46 -22.92 23.98
C LEU A 189 -29.04 -21.90 22.92
N ARG A 190 -28.48 -22.38 21.81
CA ARG A 190 -28.22 -21.56 20.64
C ARG A 190 -29.52 -21.39 19.84
N VAL A 191 -29.81 -20.15 19.46
CA VAL A 191 -30.96 -19.82 18.59
C VAL A 191 -30.47 -19.83 17.14
N THR A 192 -31.16 -20.58 16.28
CA THR A 192 -30.89 -20.63 14.83
C THR A 192 -31.92 -19.86 14.03
N GLY A 193 -33.09 -19.59 14.60
CA GLY A 193 -34.13 -18.78 13.98
C GLY A 193 -35.27 -18.49 14.95
N PHE A 194 -36.16 -17.58 14.57
CA PHE A 194 -37.34 -17.23 15.36
C PHE A 194 -38.55 -16.99 14.46
N ALA A 195 -39.74 -17.21 15.01
CA ALA A 195 -41.01 -16.83 14.42
C ALA A 195 -41.93 -16.30 15.51
N VAL A 196 -42.53 -15.13 15.28
CA VAL A 196 -43.52 -14.55 16.20
C VAL A 196 -44.90 -14.74 15.60
N LYS A 197 -45.77 -15.48 16.28
CA LYS A 197 -47.15 -15.71 15.88
C LYS A 197 -48.06 -14.84 16.73
N ALA A 198 -48.87 -14.01 16.07
CA ALA A 198 -49.92 -13.26 16.75
C ALA A 198 -50.93 -14.23 17.37
N SER A 199 -51.32 -13.99 18.62
CA SER A 199 -52.38 -14.76 19.27
C SER A 199 -53.73 -14.14 18.93
N SER A 200 -54.72 -14.96 18.59
CA SER A 200 -56.05 -14.51 18.15
C SER A 200 -56.98 -14.13 19.30
N ASP A 201 -56.58 -14.32 20.57
CA ASP A 201 -57.49 -14.32 21.72
C ASP A 201 -56.95 -13.48 22.89
N ASN A 202 -56.76 -12.17 22.65
CA ASN A 202 -56.25 -11.14 23.59
C ASN A 202 -55.05 -11.55 24.47
N SER A 203 -54.30 -12.56 24.02
CA SER A 203 -53.18 -13.18 24.72
C SER A 203 -51.87 -12.65 24.17
N PRO A 204 -50.77 -12.66 24.95
CA PRO A 204 -49.47 -12.24 24.45
C PRO A 204 -49.08 -13.05 23.19
N PRO A 205 -48.35 -12.44 22.25
CA PRO A 205 -47.86 -13.15 21.06
C PRO A 205 -47.04 -14.36 21.47
N VAL A 206 -47.01 -15.38 20.62
CA VAL A 206 -46.25 -16.61 20.86
C VAL A 206 -44.95 -16.54 20.08
N LEU A 207 -43.83 -16.61 20.79
CA LEU A 207 -42.49 -16.62 20.21
C LEU A 207 -42.02 -18.07 20.06
N HIS A 208 -41.79 -18.49 18.83
CA HIS A 208 -41.19 -19.77 18.50
C HIS A 208 -39.70 -19.55 18.23
N LEU A 209 -38.84 -20.21 18.99
CA LEU A 209 -37.41 -20.21 18.80
C LEU A 209 -36.99 -21.57 18.26
N SER A 210 -36.32 -21.54 17.11
CA SER A 210 -35.67 -22.71 16.54
C SER A 210 -34.29 -22.85 17.18
N THR A 211 -33.99 -24.03 17.70
CA THR A 211 -32.68 -24.41 18.22
C THR A 211 -32.21 -25.68 17.50
N PRO A 212 -30.91 -26.03 17.55
CA PRO A 212 -30.43 -27.29 16.98
C PRO A 212 -31.06 -28.54 17.61
N THR A 213 -31.60 -28.41 18.82
CA THR A 213 -32.19 -29.50 19.60
C THR A 213 -33.72 -29.56 19.51
N GLY A 214 -34.36 -28.59 18.84
CA GLY A 214 -35.81 -28.57 18.65
C GLY A 214 -36.39 -27.16 18.65
N MET A 215 -37.64 -27.05 19.11
CA MET A 215 -38.35 -25.78 19.18
C MET A 215 -38.66 -25.41 20.62
N VAL A 216 -38.34 -24.17 20.99
CA VAL A 216 -38.73 -23.58 22.28
C VAL A 216 -39.84 -22.59 22.00
N VAL A 217 -40.91 -22.64 22.79
CA VAL A 217 -42.08 -21.79 22.63
C VAL A 217 -42.23 -20.95 23.88
N VAL A 218 -42.26 -19.63 23.70
CA VAL A 218 -42.35 -18.64 24.77
C VAL A 218 -43.64 -17.84 24.62
N ARG A 219 -44.39 -17.69 25.70
CA ARG A 219 -45.62 -16.89 25.79
C ARG A 219 -45.45 -15.82 26.86
N GLY A 220 -45.43 -14.55 26.45
CA GLY A 220 -45.06 -13.46 27.33
C GLY A 220 -43.63 -13.66 27.81
N GLU A 221 -43.48 -13.88 29.11
CA GLU A 221 -42.20 -14.12 29.77
C GLU A 221 -42.06 -15.55 30.31
N GLU A 222 -42.96 -16.46 29.90
CA GLU A 222 -43.01 -17.84 30.38
C GLU A 222 -42.82 -18.85 29.24
N LEU A 223 -42.28 -20.01 29.59
CA LEU A 223 -42.20 -21.15 28.68
C LEU A 223 -43.59 -21.75 28.49
N ALA A 224 -43.98 -21.99 27.25
CA ALA A 224 -45.22 -22.71 26.98
C ALA A 224 -45.04 -24.20 27.33
N PRO A 225 -46.08 -24.89 27.85
CA PRO A 225 -46.03 -26.32 28.08
C PRO A 225 -45.73 -27.09 26.77
N GLY A 226 -44.82 -28.06 26.84
CA GLY A 226 -44.32 -28.81 25.67
C GLY A 226 -43.26 -28.07 24.84
N SER A 227 -42.66 -27.02 25.38
CA SER A 227 -41.49 -26.36 24.78
C SER A 227 -40.20 -27.09 25.17
N ALA A 228 -39.38 -27.39 24.16
CA ALA A 228 -38.27 -28.35 24.19
C ALA A 228 -38.70 -29.83 24.22
N HIS A 229 -37.94 -30.66 23.51
CA HIS A 229 -38.08 -32.12 23.56
C HIS A 229 -38.03 -32.59 25.02
N THR A 230 -38.80 -33.63 25.32
CA THR A 230 -39.26 -34.16 26.63
C THR A 230 -38.21 -34.44 27.71
N ALA A 231 -36.95 -34.01 27.55
CA ALA A 231 -35.84 -34.34 28.44
C ALA A 231 -35.04 -33.13 28.95
N LEU A 232 -35.23 -31.91 28.42
CA LEU A 232 -34.30 -30.79 28.70
C LEU A 232 -34.88 -29.64 29.53
N VAL A 233 -36.19 -29.35 29.41
CA VAL A 233 -36.84 -28.20 30.07
C VAL A 233 -38.26 -28.53 30.57
N ASP A 234 -38.68 -29.81 30.56
CA ASP A 234 -40.03 -30.17 31.02
C ASP A 234 -40.17 -29.92 32.53
N ALA A 235 -40.90 -28.84 32.82
CA ALA A 235 -41.25 -28.39 34.16
C ALA A 235 -42.24 -29.34 34.86
N GLU A 236 -42.96 -30.17 34.08
CA GLU A 236 -44.10 -30.96 34.57
C GLU A 236 -43.67 -32.27 35.25
N GLU A 237 -42.58 -32.92 34.79
CA GLU A 237 -42.13 -34.20 35.34
C GLU A 237 -41.04 -34.04 36.42
N SER A 238 -40.35 -32.89 36.47
CA SER A 238 -39.16 -32.66 37.31
C SER A 238 -39.37 -31.71 38.49
N GLY A 239 -40.54 -31.10 38.64
CA GLY A 239 -40.81 -30.07 39.66
C GLY A 239 -39.92 -28.81 39.55
N THR A 240 -39.17 -28.69 38.45
CA THR A 240 -38.18 -27.64 38.25
C THR A 240 -38.81 -26.51 37.43
N THR A 241 -39.11 -25.39 38.07
CA THR A 241 -39.55 -24.18 37.39
C THR A 241 -38.34 -23.41 36.84
N TRP A 242 -38.50 -22.83 35.65
CA TRP A 242 -37.51 -21.99 34.98
C TRP A 242 -37.97 -20.53 35.02
N PRO A 243 -37.86 -19.85 36.18
CA PRO A 243 -38.45 -18.53 36.40
C PRO A 243 -37.75 -17.41 35.60
N GLU A 244 -36.53 -17.64 35.14
CA GLU A 244 -35.73 -16.61 34.47
C GLU A 244 -35.22 -17.09 33.11
N MET A 245 -35.65 -16.40 32.06
CA MET A 245 -35.18 -16.57 30.69
C MET A 245 -34.41 -15.33 30.26
N ILE A 246 -33.15 -15.51 29.88
CA ILE A 246 -32.26 -14.43 29.47
C ILE A 246 -31.85 -14.65 28.01
N GLY A 247 -32.18 -13.70 27.14
CA GLY A 247 -31.66 -13.62 25.79
C GLY A 247 -30.27 -12.99 25.75
N ILE A 248 -29.37 -13.56 24.96
CA ILE A 248 -28.05 -13.00 24.65
C ILE A 248 -28.11 -12.45 23.22
N PHE A 249 -27.99 -11.13 23.12
CA PHE A 249 -28.10 -10.39 21.88
C PHE A 249 -26.71 -9.96 21.40
N ALA A 250 -26.43 -10.17 20.11
CA ALA A 250 -25.24 -9.60 19.48
C ALA A 250 -25.39 -8.07 19.42
N ALA A 251 -24.31 -7.35 19.74
CA ALA A 251 -24.21 -5.90 19.58
C ALA A 251 -24.18 -5.49 18.10
#